data_AF-A0A2M8PKY3-F1
#
_entry.id   AF-A0A2M8PKY3-F1
#
_cell.length_a   1.000
_cell.length_b   1.000
_cell.length_c   1.000
_cell.angle_alpha   90.00
_cell.angle_beta   90.00
_cell.angle_gamma   90.00
#
_symmetry.space_group_name_H-M   'P 1'
#
loop_
_entity.id
_entity.type
_entity.pdbx_description
1 polymer ?
#
loop_
_entity_poly.entity_id
_entity_poly.type
_entity_poly.pdbx_seq_one_letter_code
_entity_poly.pdbx_strand_id
1 'polypeptide(L)'
;SYERMEGVVAWLFFGIFYFLIITVFRKRDEWLWLFRIALIPALIVAIYGFGQAMGLDLAYGREQARIEATLGNAAYVGAYMAIHIGIALYLVRRDSVKWAKWFAGLLSVLFFVALVLTETRGAAVGIVFGIGVALIIISLFAGSRYNRLRIIASGILLSVILGGILVWT
;
A
#
# COMPACT_ATOMS: atom_id res chain seq x y z
N SER A 1 25.98 -15.80 -4.12
CA SER A 1 24.59 -15.90 -4.59
C SER A 1 23.68 -16.07 -3.39
N TYR A 2 22.86 -15.08 -3.07
CA TYR A 2 21.73 -15.27 -2.15
C TYR A 2 20.89 -16.39 -2.79
N GLU A 3 20.77 -17.55 -2.15
CA GLU A 3 19.71 -18.48 -2.53
C GLU A 3 18.41 -17.71 -2.32
N ARG A 4 17.81 -17.24 -3.42
CA ARG A 4 16.50 -16.60 -3.36
C ARG A 4 15.59 -17.67 -2.80
N MET A 5 15.22 -17.54 -1.52
CA MET A 5 14.22 -18.38 -0.85
C MET A 5 12.83 -18.15 -1.45
N GLU A 6 12.72 -17.97 -2.77
CA GLU A 6 11.48 -17.75 -3.52
C GLU A 6 10.93 -19.07 -4.09
N GLY A 7 11.36 -20.20 -3.52
CA GLY A 7 10.88 -21.55 -3.85
C GLY A 7 9.69 -21.99 -3.01
N VAL A 8 9.35 -23.27 -3.10
CA VAL A 8 8.22 -23.91 -2.40
C VAL A 8 8.23 -23.64 -0.88
N VAL A 9 9.43 -23.57 -0.28
CA VAL A 9 9.58 -23.30 1.16
C VAL A 9 9.02 -21.94 1.57
N ALA A 10 9.22 -20.87 0.78
CA ALA A 10 8.61 -19.57 1.09
C ALA A 10 7.10 -19.60 0.96
N TRP A 11 6.57 -20.26 -0.07
CA TRP A 11 5.13 -20.41 -0.22
C TRP A 11 4.51 -21.17 0.95
N LEU A 12 5.17 -22.22 1.44
CA LEU A 12 4.77 -22.94 2.64
C LEU A 12 4.82 -22.03 3.88
N PHE A 13 5.90 -21.27 4.05
CA PHE A 13 6.02 -20.34 5.17
C PHE A 13 4.91 -19.28 5.14
N PHE A 14 4.65 -18.66 3.99
CA PHE A 14 3.56 -17.69 3.83
C PHE A 14 2.19 -18.33 4.06
N GLY A 15 1.98 -19.56 3.61
CA GLY A 15 0.74 -20.32 3.87
C GLY A 15 0.54 -20.56 5.37
N ILE A 16 1.55 -21.07 6.07
CA ILE A 16 1.50 -21.29 7.52
C ILE A 16 1.27 -19.97 8.26
N PHE A 17 2.01 -18.92 7.90
CA PHE A 17 1.87 -17.59 8.49
C PHE A 17 0.47 -17.02 8.28
N TYR A 18 -0.11 -17.18 7.09
CA TYR A 18 -1.49 -16.81 6.81
C TYR A 18 -2.47 -17.53 7.74
N PHE A 19 -2.38 -18.86 7.84
CA PHE A 19 -3.24 -19.65 8.72
C PHE A 19 -3.09 -19.25 10.20
N LEU A 20 -1.86 -18.97 10.64
CA LEU A 20 -1.59 -18.52 11.99
C LEU A 20 -2.26 -17.15 12.26
N ILE A 21 -2.11 -16.19 11.36
CA ILE A 21 -2.75 -14.88 11.55
C ILE A 21 -4.27 -15.00 11.65
N ILE A 22 -4.93 -15.72 10.73
CA ILE A 22 -6.40 -15.80 10.72
C ILE A 22 -6.97 -16.62 11.89
N THR A 23 -6.16 -17.49 12.50
CA THR A 23 -6.56 -18.31 13.65
C THR A 23 -6.30 -17.58 14.97
N VAL A 24 -5.23 -16.78 15.06
CA VAL A 24 -4.89 -15.98 16.24
C VAL A 24 -5.75 -14.72 16.34
N PHE A 25 -5.86 -13.94 15.27
CA PHE A 25 -6.66 -12.71 15.23
C PHE A 25 -8.06 -13.06 14.74
N ARG A 26 -9.01 -13.24 15.66
CA ARG A 26 -10.38 -13.69 15.35
C ARG A 26 -11.39 -12.56 15.43
N LYS A 27 -11.15 -11.57 16.30
CA LYS A 27 -12.05 -10.45 16.51
C LYS A 27 -11.64 -9.25 15.68
N ARG A 28 -12.64 -8.48 15.22
CA ARG A 28 -12.41 -7.28 14.43
C ARG A 28 -11.48 -6.27 15.11
N ASP A 29 -11.58 -6.11 16.43
CA ASP A 29 -10.74 -5.17 17.17
C ASP A 29 -9.27 -5.61 17.23
N GLU A 30 -9.00 -6.92 17.24
CA GLU A 30 -7.65 -7.48 17.20
C GLU A 30 -6.99 -7.20 15.85
N TRP A 31 -7.75 -7.32 14.76
CA TRP A 31 -7.31 -6.92 13.41
C TRP A 31 -7.01 -5.42 13.31
N LEU A 32 -7.85 -4.57 13.90
CA LEU A 32 -7.60 -3.12 13.93
C LEU A 32 -6.31 -2.80 14.71
N TRP A 33 -6.06 -3.51 15.82
CA TRP A 33 -4.81 -3.39 16.57
C TRP A 33 -3.59 -3.84 15.77
N LEU A 34 -3.66 -4.99 15.10
CA LEU A 34 -2.60 -5.48 14.24
C LEU A 34 -2.23 -4.45 13.17
N PHE A 35 -3.24 -3.87 12.51
CA PHE A 35 -3.03 -2.84 11.49
C PHE A 35 -2.40 -1.56 12.05
N ARG A 36 -2.82 -1.10 13.23
CA ARG A 36 -2.19 0.06 13.89
C ARG A 36 -0.72 -0.21 14.22
N ILE A 37 -0.42 -1.39 14.74
CA ILE A 37 0.95 -1.80 15.07
C ILE A 37 1.79 -1.89 13.78
N ALA A 38 1.23 -2.41 12.69
CA ALA A 38 1.91 -2.49 11.40
C ALA A 38 2.30 -1.11 10.83
N LEU A 39 1.57 -0.04 11.16
CA LEU A 39 1.94 1.32 10.72
C LEU A 39 3.21 1.86 11.41
N ILE A 40 3.60 1.34 12.58
CA ILE A 40 4.76 1.82 13.33
C ILE A 40 6.08 1.57 12.58
N PRO A 41 6.44 0.34 12.16
CA PRO A 41 7.65 0.12 11.38
C PRO A 41 7.59 0.82 10.02
N ALA A 42 6.41 0.94 9.40
CA ALA A 42 6.25 1.72 8.18
C ALA A 42 6.58 3.21 8.36
N LEU A 43 6.16 3.80 9.48
CA LEU A 43 6.51 5.17 9.84
C LEU A 43 8.02 5.32 10.04
N ILE A 44 8.68 4.37 10.71
CA ILE A 44 10.14 4.40 10.91
C ILE A 44 10.87 4.35 9.56
N VAL A 45 10.47 3.44 8.67
CA VAL A 45 11.05 3.31 7.32
C VAL A 45 10.84 4.59 6.51
N ALA A 46 9.66 5.20 6.57
CA ALA A 46 9.36 6.43 5.86
C ALA A 46 10.17 7.63 6.40
N ILE A 47 10.27 7.79 7.73
CA ILE A 47 11.10 8.83 8.37
C ILE A 47 12.56 8.68 7.96
N TYR A 48 13.10 7.45 8.03
CA TYR A 48 14.47 7.19 7.60
C TYR A 48 14.66 7.53 6.12
N GLY A 49 13.70 7.15 5.28
CA GLY A 49 13.72 7.48 3.86
C GLY A 49 13.72 8.99 3.58
N PHE A 50 12.88 9.77 4.26
CA PHE A 50 12.91 11.22 4.11
C PHE A 50 14.24 11.82 4.57
N GLY A 51 14.84 11.27 5.62
CA GLY A 51 16.21 11.63 6.03
C GLY A 51 17.21 11.43 4.90
N GLN A 52 17.15 10.30 4.19
CA GLN A 52 17.99 10.04 3.01
C GLN A 52 17.77 11.08 1.91
N ALA A 53 16.51 11.38 1.58
CA ALA A 53 16.18 12.38 0.56
C ALA A 53 16.67 13.80 0.91
N MET A 54 16.88 14.10 2.20
CA MET A 54 17.44 15.37 2.69
C MET A 54 18.97 15.36 2.79
N GLY A 55 19.66 14.30 2.33
CA GLY A 55 21.11 14.18 2.44
C GLY A 55 21.61 13.76 3.83
N LEU A 56 20.72 13.39 4.75
CA LEU A 56 21.06 12.87 6.08
C LEU A 56 21.34 11.35 6.05
N ASP A 57 21.75 10.80 4.90
CA ASP A 57 21.97 9.37 4.73
C ASP A 57 23.20 8.90 5.51
N LEU A 58 22.96 8.46 6.75
CA LEU A 58 23.97 7.94 7.67
C LEU A 58 24.59 6.61 7.22
N ALA A 59 23.98 5.89 6.25
CA ALA A 59 24.39 4.53 5.90
C ALA A 59 25.17 4.43 4.58
N TYR A 60 24.77 5.15 3.53
CA TYR A 60 25.37 5.01 2.20
C TYR A 60 25.97 6.29 1.61
N GLY A 61 25.79 7.45 2.27
CA GLY A 61 26.45 8.71 1.92
C GLY A 61 26.10 9.23 0.51
N ARG A 62 24.91 8.90 -0.01
CA ARG A 62 24.49 9.31 -1.36
C ARG A 62 23.54 10.50 -1.31
N GLU A 63 23.90 11.60 -1.96
CA GLU A 63 22.97 12.67 -2.32
C GLU A 63 22.11 12.20 -3.50
N GLN A 64 21.06 11.44 -3.21
CA GLN A 64 20.05 11.08 -4.21
C GLN A 64 18.67 11.47 -3.67
N ALA A 65 17.89 12.17 -4.50
CA ALA A 65 16.49 12.50 -4.20
C ALA A 65 15.60 11.24 -4.05
N ARG A 66 16.12 10.08 -4.47
CA ARG A 66 15.46 8.78 -4.43
C ARG A 66 15.65 8.08 -3.08
N ILE A 67 14.55 7.58 -2.52
CA ILE A 67 14.54 6.84 -1.25
C ILE A 67 14.73 5.34 -1.46
N GLU A 68 15.70 4.75 -0.76
CA GLU A 68 15.97 3.30 -0.75
C GLU A 68 15.83 2.65 0.64
N ALA A 69 15.73 3.48 1.67
CA ALA A 69 15.70 3.15 3.08
C ALA A 69 16.80 2.16 3.51
N THR A 70 16.59 1.44 4.62
CA THR A 70 17.60 0.58 5.25
C THR A 70 18.02 -0.63 4.42
N LEU A 71 17.19 -1.05 3.45
CA LEU A 71 17.46 -2.22 2.60
C LEU A 71 18.21 -1.88 1.30
N GLY A 72 18.49 -0.60 1.04
CA GLY A 72 19.20 -0.18 -0.18
C GLY A 72 18.45 -0.53 -1.47
N ASN A 73 17.11 -0.65 -1.40
CA ASN A 73 16.29 -0.99 -2.56
C ASN A 73 14.95 -0.25 -2.54
N ALA A 74 14.85 0.75 -3.42
CA ALA A 74 13.64 1.57 -3.61
C ALA A 74 12.39 0.75 -3.94
N ALA A 75 12.51 -0.41 -4.62
CA ALA A 75 11.35 -1.23 -4.98
C ALA A 75 10.72 -1.89 -3.75
N TYR A 76 11.53 -2.30 -2.77
CA TYR A 76 11.04 -2.83 -1.51
C TYR A 76 10.34 -1.75 -0.68
N VAL A 77 10.92 -0.55 -0.61
CA VAL A 77 10.28 0.59 0.07
C VAL A 77 8.96 0.95 -0.61
N GLY A 78 8.94 1.03 -1.95
CA GLY A 78 7.75 1.38 -2.71
C GLY A 78 6.61 0.38 -2.50
N ALA A 79 6.91 -0.92 -2.59
CA ALA A 79 5.93 -1.98 -2.32
C ALA A 79 5.46 -1.96 -0.86
N TYR A 80 6.36 -1.76 0.09
CA TYR A 80 6.05 -1.68 1.51
C TYR A 80 5.14 -0.48 1.81
N MET A 81 5.46 0.71 1.30
CA MET A 81 4.62 1.91 1.45
C MET A 81 3.24 1.71 0.80
N ALA A 82 3.17 1.12 -0.40
CA ALA A 82 1.90 0.89 -1.11
C ALA A 82 0.89 0.08 -0.27
N ILE A 83 1.35 -1.00 0.37
CA ILE A 83 0.49 -1.80 1.26
C ILE A 83 0.04 -0.98 2.47
N HIS A 84 0.94 -0.20 3.08
CA HIS A 84 0.64 0.57 4.29
C HIS A 84 -0.27 1.77 4.02
N ILE A 85 -0.25 2.35 2.81
CA ILE A 85 -1.27 3.32 2.38
C ILE A 85 -2.67 2.69 2.45
N GLY A 86 -2.83 1.46 1.92
CA GLY A 86 -4.09 0.73 1.98
C GLY A 86 -4.56 0.45 3.41
N ILE A 87 -3.65 -0.01 4.28
CA ILE A 87 -3.92 -0.26 5.70
C ILE A 87 -4.34 1.04 6.42
N ALA A 88 -3.61 2.12 6.21
CA ALA A 88 -3.90 3.41 6.81
C ALA A 88 -5.27 3.96 6.37
N LEU A 89 -5.58 3.90 5.07
CA LEU A 89 -6.91 4.29 4.55
C LEU A 89 -8.04 3.40 5.08
N TYR A 90 -7.79 2.10 5.27
CA TYR A 90 -8.74 1.20 5.91
C TYR A 90 -9.03 1.62 7.36
N LEU A 91 -8.00 1.95 8.14
CA LEU A 91 -8.14 2.45 9.51
C LEU A 91 -8.90 3.78 9.58
N VAL A 92 -8.65 4.72 8.65
CA VAL A 92 -9.43 5.98 8.53
C VAL A 92 -10.93 5.69 8.44
N ARG A 93 -11.33 4.62 7.74
CA ARG A 93 -12.75 4.29 7.55
C ARG A 93 -13.35 3.50 8.71
N ARG A 94 -12.54 2.73 9.42
CA ARG A 94 -12.99 1.68 10.36
C ARG A 94 -12.80 2.05 11.83
N ASP A 95 -11.87 2.93 12.16
CA ASP A 95 -11.68 3.39 13.53
C ASP A 95 -12.85 4.26 13.99
N SER A 96 -13.27 4.06 15.24
CA SER A 96 -14.29 4.85 15.92
C SER A 96 -13.74 6.14 16.52
N VAL A 97 -12.44 6.15 16.83
CA VAL A 97 -11.78 7.25 17.55
C VAL A 97 -11.28 8.31 16.56
N LYS A 98 -11.76 9.55 16.69
CA LYS A 98 -11.48 10.62 15.72
C LYS A 98 -9.99 10.90 15.55
N TRP A 99 -9.22 10.99 16.63
CA TRP A 99 -7.78 11.29 16.55
C TRP A 99 -7.02 10.17 15.82
N ALA A 100 -7.37 8.90 16.07
CA ALA A 100 -6.73 7.76 15.42
C ALA A 100 -6.99 7.77 13.90
N LYS A 101 -8.20 8.18 13.48
CA LYS A 101 -8.54 8.36 12.06
C LYS A 101 -7.70 9.48 11.42
N TRP A 102 -7.57 10.62 12.08
CA TRP A 102 -6.75 11.73 11.56
C TRP A 102 -5.28 11.33 11.47
N PHE A 103 -4.76 10.64 12.48
CA PHE A 103 -3.40 10.14 12.49
C PHE A 103 -3.17 9.12 11.36
N ALA A 104 -4.06 8.15 11.18
CA ALA A 104 -3.99 7.21 10.05
C ALA A 104 -4.08 7.93 8.69
N GLY A 105 -4.90 8.98 8.58
CA GLY A 105 -4.98 9.80 7.37
C GLY A 105 -3.70 10.60 7.09
N LEU A 106 -3.05 11.12 8.12
CA LEU A 106 -1.73 11.75 7.98
C LEU A 106 -0.69 10.74 7.52
N LEU A 107 -0.70 9.53 8.10
CA LEU A 107 0.22 8.46 7.71
C LEU A 107 0.00 7.99 6.27
N SER A 108 -1.24 7.92 5.78
CA SER A 108 -1.47 7.53 4.38
C SER A 108 -0.89 8.55 3.40
N VAL A 109 -1.00 9.85 3.69
CA VAL A 109 -0.38 10.91 2.89
C VAL A 109 1.14 10.80 2.96
N LEU A 110 1.69 10.61 4.17
CA LEU A 110 3.12 10.48 4.39
C LEU A 110 3.70 9.28 3.61
N PHE A 111 3.07 8.11 3.69
CA PHE A 111 3.47 6.92 2.93
C PHE A 111 3.33 7.11 1.43
N PHE A 112 2.33 7.86 0.97
CA PHE A 112 2.20 8.20 -0.44
C PHE A 112 3.35 9.07 -0.94
N VAL A 113 3.75 10.09 -0.19
CA VAL A 113 4.92 10.92 -0.53
C VAL A 113 6.19 10.06 -0.54
N ALA A 114 6.39 9.23 0.49
CA ALA A 114 7.54 8.32 0.53
C ALA A 114 7.57 7.37 -0.67
N LEU A 115 6.42 6.84 -1.09
CA LEU A 115 6.28 6.00 -2.28
C LEU A 115 6.69 6.75 -3.55
N VAL A 116 6.23 7.99 -3.74
CA VAL A 116 6.57 8.79 -4.92
C VAL A 116 8.08 9.05 -4.98
N LEU A 117 8.70 9.36 -3.85
CA LEU A 117 10.14 9.57 -3.73
C LEU A 117 10.98 8.30 -3.94
N THR A 118 10.37 7.11 -4.03
CA THR A 118 11.11 5.91 -4.46
C THR A 118 11.42 5.92 -5.96
N GLU A 119 10.71 6.73 -6.75
CA GLU A 119 10.84 6.82 -8.21
C GLU A 119 10.77 5.46 -8.92
N THR A 120 10.07 4.48 -8.31
CA THR A 120 9.97 3.14 -8.88
C THR A 120 8.79 3.02 -9.83
N ARG A 121 9.07 2.60 -11.06
CA ARG A 121 8.05 2.30 -12.07
C ARG A 121 7.03 1.27 -11.58
N GLY A 122 7.48 0.31 -10.76
CA GLY A 122 6.61 -0.70 -10.15
C GLY A 122 5.57 -0.12 -9.19
N ALA A 123 5.92 0.93 -8.43
CA ALA A 123 4.96 1.59 -7.54
C ALA A 123 3.87 2.32 -8.34
N ALA A 124 4.22 2.97 -9.46
CA ALA A 124 3.25 3.58 -10.36
C ALA A 124 2.27 2.55 -10.93
N VAL A 125 2.78 1.42 -11.43
CA VAL A 125 1.94 0.32 -11.93
C VAL A 125 1.04 -0.24 -10.82
N GLY A 126 1.58 -0.41 -9.61
CA GLY A 126 0.83 -0.90 -8.45
C GLY A 126 -0.33 -0.01 -8.04
N ILE A 127 -0.14 1.32 -8.06
CA ILE A 127 -1.22 2.29 -7.79
C ILE A 127 -2.31 2.20 -8.85
N VAL A 128 -1.94 2.22 -10.13
CA VAL A 128 -2.90 2.14 -11.24
C VAL A 128 -3.69 0.84 -11.17
N PHE A 129 -3.00 -0.28 -10.96
CA PHE A 129 -3.63 -1.59 -10.83
C PHE A 129 -4.55 -1.66 -9.60
N GLY A 130 -4.12 -1.14 -8.45
CA GLY A 130 -4.91 -1.10 -7.23
C GLY A 130 -6.18 -0.28 -7.38
N ILE A 131 -6.11 0.88 -8.05
CA ILE A 131 -7.27 1.71 -8.39
C ILE A 131 -8.21 0.93 -9.31
N GLY A 132 -7.67 0.28 -10.35
CA GLY A 132 -8.45 -0.55 -11.28
C GLY A 132 -9.23 -1.65 -10.57
N VAL A 133 -8.56 -2.42 -9.70
CA VAL A 133 -9.19 -3.48 -8.89
C VAL A 133 -10.25 -2.89 -7.95
N ALA A 134 -9.97 -1.77 -7.29
CA ALA A 134 -10.94 -1.12 -6.41
C ALA A 134 -12.20 -0.68 -7.17
N LEU A 135 -12.04 -0.10 -8.38
CA LEU A 135 -13.17 0.26 -9.25
C LEU A 135 -13.99 -0.97 -9.65
N ILE A 136 -13.33 -2.09 -10.00
CA ILE A 136 -14.00 -3.34 -10.35
C ILE A 136 -14.82 -3.84 -9.16
N ILE A 137 -14.22 -3.91 -7.95
CA ILE A 137 -14.90 -4.35 -6.75
C ILE A 137 -16.12 -3.46 -6.45
N ILE A 138 -15.98 -2.14 -6.54
CA ILE A 138 -17.09 -1.21 -6.34
C ILE A 138 -18.18 -1.42 -7.40
N SER A 139 -17.82 -1.58 -8.66
CA SER A 139 -18.79 -1.77 -9.76
C SER A 139 -19.61 -3.05 -9.62
N LEU A 140 -19.02 -4.12 -9.08
CA LEU A 140 -19.66 -5.43 -8.96
C LEU A 140 -20.40 -5.61 -7.63
N PHE A 141 -19.82 -5.12 -6.52
CA PHE A 141 -20.27 -5.47 -5.17
C PHE A 141 -20.82 -4.28 -4.36
N ALA A 142 -20.81 -3.05 -4.88
CA ALA A 142 -21.45 -1.94 -4.19
C ALA A 142 -22.98 -2.15 -4.12
N GLY A 143 -23.50 -2.31 -2.90
CA GLY A 143 -24.93 -2.45 -2.65
C GLY A 143 -25.73 -1.21 -3.05
N SER A 144 -27.07 -1.33 -3.12
CA SER A 144 -27.99 -0.29 -3.58
C SER A 144 -27.83 1.07 -2.87
N ARG A 145 -27.39 1.07 -1.61
CA ARG A 145 -27.06 2.28 -0.84
C ARG A 145 -25.96 3.15 -1.48
N TYR A 146 -25.06 2.55 -2.26
CA TYR A 146 -23.93 3.22 -2.91
C TYR A 146 -24.08 3.23 -4.44
N ASN A 147 -25.31 3.19 -4.96
CA ASN A 147 -25.56 3.08 -6.40
C ASN A 147 -24.91 4.20 -7.23
N ARG A 148 -24.85 5.43 -6.71
CA ARG A 148 -24.15 6.54 -7.38
C ARG A 148 -22.66 6.27 -7.56
N LEU A 149 -22.00 5.75 -6.53
CA LEU A 149 -20.58 5.37 -6.59
C LEU A 149 -20.36 4.20 -7.55
N ARG A 150 -21.28 3.23 -7.57
CA ARG A 150 -21.27 2.11 -8.51
C ARG A 150 -21.31 2.60 -9.96
N ILE A 151 -22.23 3.50 -10.29
CA ILE A 151 -22.38 4.06 -11.65
C ILE A 151 -21.12 4.83 -12.06
N ILE A 152 -20.58 5.66 -11.16
CA ILE A 152 -19.34 6.43 -11.43
C ILE A 152 -18.17 5.47 -11.67
N ALA A 153 -18.00 4.46 -10.82
CA ALA A 153 -16.93 3.47 -10.96
C ALA A 153 -17.04 2.69 -12.28
N SER A 154 -18.25 2.23 -12.63
CA SER A 154 -18.51 1.58 -13.91
C SER A 154 -18.23 2.48 -15.11
N GLY A 155 -18.60 3.77 -15.02
CA GLY A 155 -18.34 4.75 -16.08
C GLY A 155 -16.86 5.02 -16.29
N ILE A 156 -16.07 5.15 -15.22
CA ILE A 156 -14.62 5.32 -15.28
C ILE A 156 -13.95 4.08 -15.87
N LEU A 157 -14.39 2.87 -15.49
CA LEU A 157 -13.86 1.64 -16.08
C LEU A 157 -14.17 1.56 -17.57
N LEU A 158 -15.40 1.88 -17.97
CA LEU A 158 -15.80 1.87 -19.37
C LEU A 158 -14.98 2.86 -20.20
N SER A 159 -14.75 4.07 -19.70
CA SER A 159 -13.95 5.07 -20.43
C SER A 159 -12.47 4.68 -20.55
N VAL A 160 -11.89 4.05 -19.52
CA VAL A 160 -10.52 3.51 -19.59
C VAL A 160 -10.42 2.38 -20.61
N ILE A 161 -11.40 1.46 -20.65
CA ILE A 161 -11.43 0.36 -21.61
C ILE A 161 -11.60 0.90 -23.04
N LEU A 162 -12.57 1.80 -23.27
CA LEU A 162 -12.83 2.39 -24.58
C LEU A 162 -11.65 3.25 -25.07
N GLY A 163 -11.06 4.04 -24.18
CA GLY A 163 -9.85 4.81 -24.49
C GLY A 163 -8.66 3.91 -24.82
N GLY A 164 -8.49 2.80 -24.10
CA GLY A 164 -7.46 1.82 -24.40
C GLY A 164 -7.62 1.16 -25.77
N ILE A 165 -8.87 0.83 -26.15
CA ILE A 165 -9.18 0.24 -27.46
C ILE A 165 -8.92 1.26 -28.59
N LEU A 166 -9.37 2.51 -28.43
CA LEU A 166 -9.21 3.59 -29.42
C LEU A 166 -7.74 3.98 -29.67
N VAL A 167 -6.87 3.81 -28.67
CA VAL A 167 -5.43 4.09 -28.81
C VAL A 167 -4.70 2.95 -29.55
N TRP A 168 -5.29 1.76 -29.60
CA TRP A 168 -4.70 0.56 -30.21
C TRP A 168 -5.24 0.23 -31.60
N THR A 169 -6.26 0.94 -32.07
CA THR A 169 -6.82 0.87 -33.44
C THR A 169 -6.41 2.09 -34.25
#